data_AF-A0A942J941-F1
#
_entry.id   AF-A0A942J941-F1
#
_cell.length_a   1.000
_cell.length_b   1.000
_cell.length_c   1.000
_cell.angle_alpha   90.00
_cell.angle_beta   90.00
_cell.angle_gamma   90.00
#
_symmetry.space_group_name_H-M   'P 1'
#
loop_
_entity.id
_entity.type
_entity.pdbx_description
1 polymer ?
#
loop_
_entity_poly.entity_id
_entity_poly.type
_entity_poly.pdbx_seq_one_letter_code
_entity_poly.pdbx_strand_id
1 'polypeptide(L)'
;MEKDRRTEKMGLNFVRRLCFIAIGISAFSDSMERLNPYNMMFGALAGLLFGCLFRKFLGSFLSLFNGKFKRENGKEPIRDAVDRGMLFLVPFAGMLLLAVYYLDWSETRGFVAAGIMAVGTAAAIELGKVKGKQEIRDILATSGIAFLFSFLWTLSYAYLAKAPSLLEGGFGLIRGFVSGGGIGL
;
A
#
# COMPACT_ATOMS: atom_id res chain seq x y z
N MET A 1 23.09 19.24 9.73
CA MET A 1 22.43 18.63 8.55
C MET A 1 21.98 17.18 8.77
N GLU A 2 22.72 16.34 9.49
CA GLU A 2 22.38 14.91 9.61
C GLU A 2 21.17 14.61 10.52
N LYS A 3 21.00 15.37 11.62
CA LYS A 3 19.86 15.26 12.54
C LYS A 3 18.53 15.64 11.87
N ASP A 4 18.58 16.61 10.95
CA ASP A 4 17.43 17.13 10.21
C ASP A 4 16.93 16.11 9.18
N ARG A 5 17.87 15.55 8.39
CA ARG A 5 17.60 14.51 7.40
C ARG A 5 17.03 13.23 8.02
N ARG A 6 17.44 12.89 9.25
CA ARG A 6 16.94 11.72 9.99
C ARG A 6 15.50 11.91 10.47
N THR A 7 15.15 13.13 10.90
CA THR A 7 13.80 13.49 11.36
C THR A 7 12.82 13.55 10.19
N GLU A 8 13.24 14.13 9.06
CA GLU A 8 12.49 14.13 7.81
C GLU A 8 12.17 12.69 7.35
N LYS A 9 13.18 11.81 7.28
CA LYS A 9 12.99 10.39 6.93
C LYS A 9 12.01 9.70 7.88
N MET A 10 12.04 10.00 9.18
CA MET A 10 11.11 9.41 10.14
C MET A 10 9.67 9.86 9.89
N GLY A 11 9.44 11.15 9.64
CA GLY A 11 8.13 11.71 9.31
C GLY A 11 7.57 11.15 8.00
N LEU A 12 8.39 11.10 6.94
CA LEU A 12 8.00 10.52 5.65
C LEU A 12 7.58 9.06 5.76
N ASN A 13 8.32 8.26 6.54
CA ASN A 13 7.99 6.86 6.80
C ASN A 13 6.66 6.72 7.58
N PHE A 14 6.38 7.64 8.49
CA PHE A 14 5.14 7.66 9.27
C PHE A 14 3.93 8.00 8.39
N VAL A 15 3.99 9.10 7.63
CA VAL A 15 2.91 9.52 6.70
C VAL A 15 2.59 8.39 5.72
N ARG A 16 3.63 7.77 5.13
CA ARG A 16 3.43 6.65 4.21
C ARG A 16 2.71 5.47 4.86
N ARG A 17 3.08 5.10 6.09
CA ARG A 17 2.39 4.01 6.82
C ARG A 17 0.92 4.34 7.03
N LEU A 18 0.63 5.59 7.43
CA LEU A 18 -0.75 6.05 7.59
C LEU A 18 -1.53 5.96 6.28
N CYS A 19 -0.95 6.36 5.15
CA CYS A 19 -1.62 6.25 3.84
C CYS A 19 -1.96 4.79 3.49
N PHE A 20 -1.03 3.86 3.73
CA PHE A 20 -1.29 2.44 3.46
C PHE A 20 -2.31 1.82 4.42
N ILE A 21 -2.32 2.23 5.68
CA ILE A 21 -3.36 1.84 6.64
C ILE A 21 -4.71 2.38 6.19
N ALA A 22 -4.80 3.67 5.85
CA ALA A 22 -6.02 4.30 5.38
C ALA A 22 -6.55 3.63 4.10
N ILE A 23 -5.67 3.34 3.15
CA ILE A 23 -6.02 2.62 1.91
C ILE A 23 -6.49 1.20 2.21
N GLY A 24 -5.80 0.48 3.08
CA GLY A 24 -6.18 -0.87 3.46
C GLY A 24 -7.52 -0.93 4.17
N ILE A 25 -7.73 -0.08 5.17
CA ILE A 25 -9.01 0.01 5.90
C ILE A 25 -10.15 0.36 4.93
N SER A 26 -9.95 1.40 4.12
CA SER A 26 -10.98 1.87 3.19
C SER A 26 -11.29 0.86 2.09
N ALA A 27 -10.30 0.08 1.66
CA ALA A 27 -10.54 -0.98 0.70
C ALA A 27 -11.43 -2.08 1.30
N PHE A 28 -11.15 -2.52 2.52
CA PHE A 28 -11.86 -3.65 3.15
C PHE A 28 -13.07 -3.26 4.01
N SER A 29 -13.42 -1.97 4.07
CA SER A 29 -14.65 -1.53 4.72
C SER A 29 -15.84 -1.85 3.83
N ASP A 30 -16.63 -2.84 4.22
CA ASP A 30 -17.90 -3.14 3.57
C ASP A 30 -18.92 -2.02 3.85
N SER A 31 -19.81 -1.76 2.90
CA SER A 31 -20.77 -0.64 2.97
C SER A 31 -21.79 -0.83 4.11
N MET A 32 -22.07 -2.10 4.44
CA MET A 32 -23.00 -2.54 5.49
C MET A 32 -22.37 -2.63 6.89
N GLU A 33 -21.05 -2.82 7.00
CA GLU A 33 -20.33 -3.00 8.27
C GLU A 33 -19.06 -2.14 8.34
N ARG A 34 -19.22 -0.85 8.03
CA ARG A 34 -18.11 0.12 7.87
C ARG A 34 -17.18 0.24 9.07
N LEU A 35 -17.67 -0.09 10.27
CA LEU A 35 -16.95 0.03 11.55
C LEU A 35 -16.64 -1.33 12.19
N ASN A 36 -16.73 -2.44 11.43
CA ASN A 36 -16.36 -3.73 11.97
C ASN A 36 -14.86 -3.73 12.30
N PRO A 37 -14.48 -3.90 13.59
CA PRO A 37 -13.08 -3.84 14.01
C PRO A 37 -12.23 -4.93 13.36
N TYR A 38 -12.82 -6.08 12.99
CA TYR A 38 -12.11 -7.15 12.29
C TYR A 38 -11.72 -6.73 10.86
N ASN A 39 -12.63 -6.08 10.13
CA ASN A 39 -12.39 -5.58 8.77
C ASN A 39 -11.36 -4.46 8.77
N MET A 40 -11.44 -3.56 9.76
CA MET A 40 -10.45 -2.50 9.94
C MET A 40 -9.06 -3.06 10.27
N MET A 41 -8.97 -4.01 11.19
CA MET A 41 -7.68 -4.61 11.57
C MET A 41 -7.07 -5.40 10.41
N PHE A 42 -7.89 -6.21 9.72
CA PHE A 42 -7.47 -6.97 8.56
C PHE A 42 -7.03 -6.05 7.42
N GLY A 43 -7.82 -5.01 7.13
CA GLY A 43 -7.50 -4.02 6.12
C GLY A 43 -6.22 -3.24 6.43
N ALA A 44 -6.02 -2.82 7.69
CA ALA A 44 -4.78 -2.17 8.11
C ALA A 44 -3.55 -3.07 7.91
N LEU A 45 -3.65 -4.35 8.29
CA LEU A 45 -2.58 -5.34 8.10
C LEU A 45 -2.30 -5.59 6.62
N ALA A 46 -3.34 -5.81 5.81
CA ALA A 46 -3.22 -6.04 4.38
C ALA A 46 -2.61 -4.82 3.66
N GLY A 47 -3.07 -3.61 3.99
CA GLY A 47 -2.55 -2.36 3.44
C GLY A 47 -1.08 -2.14 3.80
N LEU A 48 -0.69 -2.37 5.05
CA LEU A 48 0.72 -2.28 5.48
C LEU A 48 1.60 -3.32 4.79
N LEU A 49 1.13 -4.56 4.70
CA LEU A 49 1.86 -5.66 4.04
C LEU A 49 2.05 -5.33 2.56
N PHE A 50 0.99 -4.90 1.89
CA PHE A 50 1.03 -4.50 0.48
C PHE A 50 1.97 -3.31 0.25
N GLY A 51 1.88 -2.25 1.06
CA GLY A 51 2.76 -1.09 0.94
C GLY A 51 4.24 -1.41 1.20
N CYS A 52 4.51 -2.31 2.15
CA CYS A 52 5.86 -2.82 2.39
C CYS A 52 6.39 -3.62 1.19
N LEU A 53 5.56 -4.51 0.63
CA LEU A 53 5.90 -5.33 -0.52
C LEU A 53 6.16 -4.45 -1.75
N PHE A 54 5.26 -3.51 -2.03
CA PHE A 54 5.36 -2.58 -3.16
C PHE A 54 6.62 -1.73 -3.10
N ARG A 55 6.94 -1.16 -1.93
CA ARG A 55 8.19 -0.42 -1.71
C ARG A 55 9.42 -1.27 -2.00
N LYS A 56 9.46 -2.48 -1.45
CA LYS A 56 10.61 -3.40 -1.63
C LYS A 56 10.76 -3.78 -3.10
N PHE A 57 9.67 -4.06 -3.79
CA PHE A 57 9.68 -4.41 -5.21
C PHE A 57 10.16 -3.25 -6.09
N LEU A 58 9.58 -2.06 -5.94
CA LEU A 58 10.01 -0.85 -6.66
C LEU A 58 11.50 -0.58 -6.46
N GLY A 59 11.96 -0.55 -5.21
CA GLY A 59 13.37 -0.28 -4.90
C GLY A 59 14.31 -1.37 -5.42
N SER A 60 13.91 -2.64 -5.34
CA SER A 60 14.73 -3.76 -5.83
C SER A 60 14.85 -3.72 -7.36
N PHE A 61 13.73 -3.53 -8.06
CA PHE A 61 13.70 -3.56 -9.52
C PHE A 61 14.40 -2.33 -10.10
N LEU A 62 14.16 -1.13 -9.56
CA LEU A 62 14.94 0.06 -9.92
C LEU A 62 16.42 -0.16 -9.66
N SER A 63 16.79 -0.84 -8.56
CA SER A 63 18.19 -1.17 -8.28
C SER A 63 18.79 -2.18 -9.26
N LEU A 64 17.99 -3.10 -9.83
CA LEU A 64 18.44 -4.09 -10.81
C LEU A 64 18.63 -3.43 -12.19
N PHE A 65 17.67 -2.64 -12.64
CA PHE A 65 17.74 -1.94 -13.93
C PHE A 65 18.83 -0.87 -13.95
N ASN A 66 19.20 -0.34 -12.77
CA ASN A 66 20.21 0.69 -12.61
C ASN A 66 21.50 0.19 -11.97
N GLY A 67 21.92 -1.02 -12.33
CA GLY A 67 23.13 -1.65 -11.79
C GLY A 67 24.40 -0.79 -11.89
N LYS A 68 24.55 0.02 -12.96
CA LYS A 68 25.67 0.97 -13.12
C LYS A 68 25.59 2.11 -12.10
N PHE A 69 24.47 2.84 -12.06
CA PHE A 69 24.24 3.93 -11.11
C PHE A 69 24.35 3.46 -9.64
N LYS A 70 23.87 2.25 -9.34
CA LYS A 70 23.99 1.61 -8.03
C LYS A 70 25.44 1.36 -7.62
N ARG A 71 26.32 1.00 -8.56
CA ARG A 71 27.76 0.78 -8.27
C ARG A 71 28.48 2.09 -7.98
N GLU A 72 28.05 3.18 -8.61
CA GLU A 72 28.67 4.50 -8.45
C GLU A 72 28.15 5.27 -7.23
N ASN A 73 26.83 5.28 -7.01
CA ASN A 73 26.17 6.13 -6.01
C ASN A 73 25.54 5.34 -4.85
N GLY A 74 25.67 4.00 -4.86
CA GLY A 74 25.08 3.12 -3.85
C GLY A 74 23.57 2.90 -4.01
N LYS A 75 22.97 2.21 -3.03
CA LYS A 75 21.54 1.87 -3.00
C LYS A 75 20.66 2.93 -2.34
N GLU A 76 21.23 3.83 -1.55
CA GLU A 76 20.49 4.85 -0.80
C GLU A 76 19.74 5.84 -1.69
N PRO A 77 20.34 6.42 -2.75
CA PRO A 77 19.64 7.42 -3.56
C PRO A 77 18.41 6.83 -4.29
N ILE A 78 18.51 5.55 -4.69
CA ILE A 78 17.38 4.82 -5.31
C ILE A 78 16.25 4.61 -4.28
N ARG A 79 16.60 4.25 -3.03
CA ARG A 79 15.61 4.09 -1.95
C ARG A 79 14.94 5.41 -1.59
N ASP A 80 15.72 6.49 -1.50
CA ASP A 80 15.22 7.82 -1.19
C ASP A 80 14.28 8.34 -2.30
N ALA A 81 14.60 8.07 -3.58
CA ALA A 81 13.72 8.39 -4.70
C ALA A 81 12.38 7.65 -4.64
N VAL A 82 12.39 6.35 -4.32
CA VAL A 82 11.16 5.56 -4.13
C VAL A 82 10.37 6.06 -2.91
N ASP A 83 11.05 6.40 -1.82
CA ASP A 83 10.40 6.92 -0.61
C ASP A 83 9.72 8.26 -0.85
N ARG A 84 10.31 9.13 -1.67
CA ARG A 84 9.69 10.38 -2.13
C ARG A 84 8.54 10.14 -3.09
N GLY A 85 8.70 9.22 -4.04
CA GLY A 85 7.63 8.84 -4.97
C GLY A 85 6.39 8.32 -4.24
N MET A 86 6.56 7.59 -3.14
CA MET A 86 5.47 7.08 -2.30
C MET A 86 4.62 8.18 -1.64
N LEU A 87 5.12 9.41 -1.50
CA LEU A 87 4.34 10.52 -0.95
C LEU A 87 3.22 10.98 -1.89
N PHE A 88 3.33 10.66 -3.19
CA PHE A 88 2.23 10.89 -4.12
C PHE A 88 0.99 10.06 -3.79
N LEU A 89 1.09 9.07 -2.89
CA LEU A 89 -0.04 8.30 -2.40
C LEU A 89 -0.93 9.09 -1.42
N VAL A 90 -0.41 10.16 -0.79
CA VAL A 90 -1.13 10.98 0.20
C VAL A 90 -2.45 11.54 -0.34
N PRO A 91 -2.51 12.23 -1.50
CA PRO A 91 -3.77 12.74 -2.03
C PRO A 91 -4.76 11.62 -2.37
N PHE A 92 -4.29 10.45 -2.84
CA PHE A 92 -5.17 9.32 -3.12
C PHE A 92 -5.74 8.70 -1.85
N ALA A 93 -4.95 8.61 -0.78
CA ALA A 93 -5.43 8.16 0.52
C ALA A 93 -6.50 9.13 1.08
N GLY A 94 -6.28 10.44 0.94
CA GLY A 94 -7.26 11.45 1.34
C GLY A 94 -8.56 11.38 0.53
N MET A 95 -8.45 11.29 -0.81
CA MET A 95 -9.62 11.12 -1.69
C MET A 95 -10.38 9.84 -1.38
N LEU A 96 -9.68 8.73 -1.12
CA LEU A 96 -10.30 7.46 -0.80
C LEU A 96 -11.04 7.49 0.54
N LEU A 97 -10.46 8.11 1.57
CA LEU A 97 -11.15 8.30 2.86
C LEU A 97 -12.41 9.16 2.70
N LEU A 98 -12.35 10.24 1.93
CA LEU A 98 -13.52 11.07 1.63
C LEU A 98 -14.57 10.27 0.85
N ALA A 99 -14.16 9.49 -0.15
CA ALA A 99 -15.06 8.67 -0.94
C ALA A 99 -15.81 7.65 -0.07
N VAL A 100 -15.11 6.93 0.81
CA VAL A 100 -15.70 5.86 1.62
C VAL A 100 -16.52 6.39 2.79
N TYR A 101 -16.01 7.39 3.53
CA TYR A 101 -16.62 7.82 4.79
C TYR A 101 -17.57 9.01 4.64
N TYR A 102 -17.39 9.86 3.63
CA TYR A 102 -18.23 11.04 3.41
C TYR A 102 -19.23 10.85 2.27
N LEU A 103 -18.81 10.22 1.15
CA LEU A 103 -19.65 10.06 -0.05
C LEU A 103 -20.34 8.69 -0.15
N ASP A 104 -20.04 7.76 0.75
CA ASP A 104 -20.61 6.41 0.74
C ASP A 104 -20.34 5.63 -0.57
N TRP A 105 -19.17 5.88 -1.17
CA TRP A 105 -18.76 5.18 -2.37
C TRP A 105 -18.13 3.84 -2.04
N SER A 106 -18.75 2.78 -2.56
CA SER A 106 -18.26 1.40 -2.47
C SER A 106 -17.13 1.08 -3.47
N GLU A 107 -16.93 1.92 -4.49
CA GLU A 107 -15.92 1.71 -5.53
C GLU A 107 -14.54 2.28 -5.16
N THR A 108 -13.85 1.55 -4.28
CA THR A 108 -12.52 1.94 -3.75
C THR A 108 -11.36 1.50 -4.64
N ARG A 109 -11.63 0.54 -5.55
CA ARG A 109 -10.63 -0.13 -6.40
C ARG A 109 -9.86 0.83 -7.31
N GLY A 110 -10.58 1.75 -7.95
CA GLY A 110 -10.02 2.72 -8.90
C GLY A 110 -9.02 3.66 -8.25
N PHE A 111 -9.32 4.14 -7.04
CA PHE A 111 -8.44 5.06 -6.30
C PHE A 111 -7.11 4.39 -5.93
N VAL A 112 -7.15 3.14 -5.47
CA VAL A 112 -5.93 2.42 -5.10
C VAL A 112 -5.08 2.12 -6.33
N ALA A 113 -5.70 1.65 -7.42
CA ALA A 113 -5.02 1.41 -8.69
C ALA A 113 -4.35 2.69 -9.24
N ALA A 114 -5.09 3.80 -9.28
CA ALA A 114 -4.57 5.10 -9.72
C ALA A 114 -3.42 5.59 -8.82
N GLY A 115 -3.54 5.42 -7.51
CA GLY A 115 -2.48 5.77 -6.56
C GLY A 115 -1.20 4.95 -6.77
N ILE A 116 -1.31 3.63 -6.97
CA ILE A 116 -0.16 2.75 -7.26
C ILE A 116 0.54 3.17 -8.55
N MET A 117 -0.24 3.46 -9.60
CA MET A 117 0.28 3.94 -10.89
C MET A 117 1.01 5.28 -10.74
N ALA A 118 0.38 6.24 -10.04
CA ALA A 118 0.98 7.55 -9.78
C ALA A 118 2.29 7.45 -9.00
N VAL A 119 2.37 6.57 -7.99
CA VAL A 119 3.60 6.33 -7.23
C VAL A 119 4.70 5.74 -8.12
N GLY A 120 4.36 4.81 -9.03
CA GLY A 120 5.32 4.26 -9.98
C GLY A 120 5.95 5.35 -10.84
N THR A 121 5.14 6.22 -11.45
CA THR A 121 5.62 7.34 -12.26
C THR A 121 6.41 8.36 -11.42
N ALA A 122 5.92 8.71 -10.23
CA ALA A 122 6.60 9.64 -9.33
C ALA A 122 7.98 9.12 -8.90
N ALA A 123 8.11 7.82 -8.61
CA ALA A 123 9.38 7.20 -8.27
C ALA A 123 10.39 7.25 -9.41
N ALA A 124 9.96 7.05 -10.67
CA ALA A 124 10.83 7.22 -11.84
C ALA A 124 11.26 8.68 -12.05
N ILE A 125 10.36 9.65 -11.84
CA ILE A 125 10.68 11.08 -11.93
C ILE A 125 11.70 11.47 -10.85
N GLU A 126 11.47 11.07 -9.60
CA GLU A 126 12.41 11.34 -8.49
C GLU A 126 13.77 10.70 -8.73
N LEU A 127 13.81 9.48 -9.28
CA LEU A 127 15.07 8.85 -9.64
C LEU A 127 15.77 9.59 -10.79
N GLY A 128 15.02 10.05 -11.79
CA GLY A 128 15.55 10.85 -12.90
C GLY A 128 16.16 12.17 -12.43
N LYS A 129 15.54 12.83 -11.43
CA LYS A 129 16.10 14.03 -10.78
C LYS A 129 17.45 13.74 -10.12
N VAL A 130 17.53 12.64 -9.37
CA VAL A 130 18.76 12.22 -8.68
C VAL A 130 19.88 11.86 -9.67
N LYS A 131 19.54 11.24 -10.80
CA LYS A 131 20.50 10.92 -11.87
C LYS A 131 20.89 12.13 -12.74
N GLY A 132 20.13 13.23 -12.67
CA GLY A 132 20.25 14.35 -13.61
C GLY A 132 19.76 14.05 -15.04
N LYS A 133 19.22 12.85 -15.28
CA LYS A 133 18.66 12.42 -16.57
C LYS A 133 17.53 11.43 -16.36
N GLN A 134 16.41 11.68 -17.03
CA GLN A 134 15.27 10.77 -17.03
C GLN A 134 15.47 9.70 -18.10
N GLU A 135 15.58 8.44 -17.68
CA GLU A 135 15.75 7.31 -18.59
C GLU A 135 14.41 6.64 -18.88
N ILE A 136 14.12 6.41 -20.17
CA ILE A 136 12.90 5.70 -20.60
C ILE A 136 12.82 4.31 -19.95
N ARG A 137 13.96 3.66 -19.71
CA ARG A 137 14.05 2.37 -19.03
C ARG A 137 13.53 2.42 -17.59
N ASP A 138 13.77 3.51 -16.86
CA ASP A 138 13.29 3.66 -15.48
C ASP A 138 11.77 3.78 -15.45
N ILE A 139 11.21 4.58 -16.36
CA ILE A 139 9.76 4.75 -16.49
C ILE A 139 9.09 3.43 -16.85
N LEU A 140 9.62 2.70 -17.83
CA LEU A 140 9.11 1.37 -18.20
C LEU A 140 9.19 0.39 -17.03
N ALA A 141 10.30 0.39 -16.30
CA ALA A 141 10.50 -0.49 -15.15
C ALA A 141 9.50 -0.20 -14.02
N THR A 142 9.32 1.05 -13.63
CA THR A 142 8.39 1.42 -12.57
C THR A 142 6.94 1.26 -12.98
N SER A 143 6.59 1.62 -14.22
CA SER A 143 5.23 1.46 -14.74
C SER A 143 4.84 -0.01 -14.87
N GLY A 144 5.76 -0.88 -15.29
CA GLY A 144 5.52 -2.32 -15.34
C GLY A 144 5.22 -2.92 -13.95
N ILE A 145 5.99 -2.53 -12.93
CA ILE A 145 5.73 -2.96 -11.55
C ILE A 145 4.43 -2.38 -11.02
N ALA A 146 4.19 -1.08 -11.25
CA ALA A 146 2.97 -0.42 -10.79
C ALA A 146 1.73 -1.06 -11.43
N PHE A 147 1.81 -1.41 -12.71
CA PHE A 147 0.77 -2.17 -13.40
C PHE A 147 0.56 -3.55 -12.79
N LEU A 148 1.63 -4.32 -12.56
CA LEU A 148 1.56 -5.63 -11.91
C LEU A 148 0.93 -5.54 -10.52
N PHE A 149 1.34 -4.57 -9.70
CA PHE A 149 0.80 -4.37 -8.35
C PHE A 149 -0.64 -3.86 -8.37
N SER A 150 -1.00 -3.00 -9.32
CA SER A 150 -2.38 -2.55 -9.50
C SER A 150 -3.30 -3.71 -9.92
N PHE A 151 -2.82 -4.56 -10.83
CA PHE A 151 -3.53 -5.77 -11.24
C PHE A 151 -3.64 -6.76 -10.09
N LEU A 152 -2.53 -7.01 -9.38
CA LEU A 152 -2.49 -7.91 -8.24
C LEU A 152 -3.40 -7.42 -7.10
N TRP A 153 -3.47 -6.11 -6.84
CA TRP A 153 -4.39 -5.53 -5.86
C TRP A 153 -5.85 -5.78 -6.26
N THR A 154 -6.20 -5.48 -7.52
CA THR A 154 -7.56 -5.66 -8.03
C THR A 154 -7.99 -7.13 -7.96
N LEU A 155 -7.08 -8.06 -8.29
CA LEU A 155 -7.34 -9.49 -8.26
C LEU A 155 -7.38 -10.01 -6.81
N SER A 156 -6.45 -9.57 -5.96
CA SER A 156 -6.40 -9.86 -4.53
C SER A 156 -7.72 -9.48 -3.86
N TYR A 157 -8.28 -8.32 -4.19
CA TYR A 157 -9.55 -7.86 -3.67
C TYR A 157 -10.71 -8.85 -3.92
N ALA A 158 -10.79 -9.45 -5.12
CA ALA A 158 -11.83 -10.43 -5.44
C ALA A 158 -11.79 -11.68 -4.55
N TYR A 159 -10.60 -12.06 -4.07
CA TYR A 159 -10.42 -13.18 -3.14
C TYR A 159 -10.51 -12.74 -1.68
N LEU A 160 -9.91 -11.60 -1.33
CA LEU A 160 -9.81 -11.08 0.03
C LEU A 160 -11.13 -10.47 0.54
N ALA A 161 -12.02 -10.02 -0.34
CA ALA A 161 -13.37 -9.59 0.05
C ALA A 161 -14.20 -10.72 0.70
N LYS A 162 -13.82 -11.99 0.50
CA LYS A 162 -14.45 -13.15 1.15
C LYS A 162 -13.76 -13.57 2.45
N ALA A 163 -12.56 -13.05 2.74
CA ALA A 163 -11.79 -13.41 3.93
C ALA A 163 -12.41 -12.92 5.26
N PRO A 164 -12.97 -11.69 5.36
CA PRO A 164 -13.51 -11.22 6.63
C PRO A 164 -14.74 -12.02 7.09
N SER A 165 -15.66 -12.37 6.18
CA SER A 165 -16.82 -13.21 6.49
C SER A 165 -16.42 -14.63 6.92
N LEU A 166 -15.33 -15.17 6.36
CA LEU A 166 -14.76 -16.45 6.81
C LEU A 166 -14.11 -16.36 8.19
N LEU A 167 -13.46 -15.24 8.52
CA LEU A 167 -12.86 -15.00 9.84
C LEU A 167 -13.93 -14.86 10.92
N GLU A 168 -15.03 -14.17 10.63
CA GLU A 168 -16.17 -14.07 11.56
C GLU A 168 -16.86 -15.41 11.77
N GLY A 169 -17.11 -16.18 10.70
CA GLY A 169 -17.64 -17.53 10.79
C GLY A 169 -16.73 -18.47 11.58
N GLY A 170 -15.41 -18.36 11.39
CA GLY A 170 -14.40 -19.12 12.12
C GLY A 170 -14.33 -18.78 13.61
N PHE A 171 -14.33 -17.49 13.97
CA PHE A 171 -14.36 -17.06 15.36
C PHE A 171 -15.69 -17.39 16.05
N GLY A 172 -16.82 -17.32 15.34
CA GLY A 172 -18.12 -17.77 15.82
C GLY A 172 -18.14 -19.27 16.14
N LEU A 173 -17.53 -20.09 15.29
CA LEU A 173 -17.38 -21.53 15.52
C LEU A 173 -16.43 -21.85 16.68
N ILE A 174 -15.28 -21.18 16.78
CA ILE A 174 -14.32 -21.40 17.88
C ILE A 174 -14.92 -20.93 19.20
N ARG A 175 -15.60 -19.77 19.24
CA ARG A 175 -16.31 -19.30 20.43
C ARG A 175 -17.49 -20.21 20.76
N GLY A 176 -18.20 -20.74 19.77
CA GLY A 176 -19.22 -21.76 19.95
C GLY A 176 -18.67 -23.05 20.54
N PHE A 177 -17.47 -23.47 20.14
CA PHE A 177 -16.79 -24.63 20.73
C PHE A 177 -16.22 -24.35 22.13
N VAL A 178 -15.67 -23.16 22.36
CA VAL A 178 -15.07 -22.76 23.66
C VAL A 178 -16.14 -22.39 24.69
N SER A 179 -17.28 -21.84 24.26
CA SER A 179 -18.45 -21.52 25.09
C SER A 179 -19.45 -22.66 25.17
N GLY A 180 -19.38 -23.64 24.27
CA GLY A 180 -20.28 -24.79 24.16
C GLY A 180 -19.74 -26.09 24.75
N GLY A 181 -18.75 -26.00 25.64
CA GLY A 181 -18.39 -27.06 26.59
C GLY A 181 -19.39 -27.14 27.77
N GLY A 182 -20.68 -27.03 27.48
CA GLY A 182 -21.77 -27.11 28.44
C GLY A 182 -23.01 -27.71 27.80
N ILE A 183 -23.03 -29.04 27.71
CA ILE A 183 -24.29 -29.78 27.57
C ILE A 183 -25.05 -29.58 28.88
N GLY A 184 -26.27 -29.06 28.81
CA GLY A 184 -27.14 -28.92 29.98
C GLY A 184 -28.55 -28.46 29.62
N LEU A 185 -29.36 -29.42 29.15
CA LEU A 185 -30.84 -29.44 29.03
C LEU A 185 -31.51 -28.48 28.03
#